data_AF-A0A0S3KBY3-F1
#
_entry.id   AF-A0A0S3KBY3-F1
#
_cell.length_a   1.000
_cell.length_b   1.000
_cell.length_c   1.000
_cell.angle_alpha   90.00
_cell.angle_beta   90.00
_cell.angle_gamma   90.00
#
_symmetry.space_group_name_H-M   'P 1'
#
loop_
_entity.id
_entity.type
_entity.pdbx_description
1 polymer ?
#
loop_
_entity_poly.entity_id
_entity_poly.type
_entity_poly.pdbx_seq_one_letter_code
_entity_poly.pdbx_strand_id
1 'polypeptide(L)'
;MNLEEELNEIAKIPNGFKPMERLADSLEKKLTEKELEDVAFKLYLSEIYQIRMFAVFLFGKLAAKNSDVLNFLKNNVSKDDNWRVQEIVGMAFDNFCKEIGYEEALETIKEWLNFDHYNTRRAVSEGLRIWTNRPYFKDNPDSAIHLLSSLRNDDSEYVRKSCGNALRDISKKYPEKILVELSLWQGSQKELQIEKSILKNKKLLDLSKIHK
;
A
#
# COMPACT_ATOMS: atom_id res chain seq x y z
N MET A 1 24.53 -17.97 -11.33
CA MET A 1 23.20 -18.04 -11.95
C MET A 1 23.04 -16.78 -12.79
N ASN A 2 22.69 -16.91 -14.06
CA ASN A 2 22.35 -15.74 -14.88
C ASN A 2 20.91 -15.30 -14.59
N LEU A 3 20.51 -14.10 -15.01
CA LEU A 3 19.18 -13.56 -14.70
C LEU A 3 18.05 -14.46 -15.24
N GLU A 4 18.24 -15.11 -16.39
CA GLU A 4 17.24 -15.98 -17.00
C GLU A 4 16.94 -17.22 -16.14
N GLU A 5 17.98 -17.85 -15.59
CA GLU A 5 17.85 -18.95 -14.64
C GLU A 5 17.09 -18.50 -13.38
N GLU A 6 17.42 -17.33 -12.82
CA GLU A 6 16.72 -16.81 -11.64
C GLU A 6 15.23 -16.50 -11.94
N LEU A 7 14.94 -15.96 -13.12
CA LEU A 7 13.57 -15.72 -13.60
C LEU A 7 12.76 -17.02 -13.72
N ASN A 8 13.37 -18.08 -14.25
CA ASN A 8 12.75 -19.40 -14.36
C ASN A 8 12.43 -20.01 -12.99
N GLU A 9 13.28 -19.77 -11.99
CA GLU A 9 13.02 -20.24 -10.64
C GLU A 9 11.90 -19.46 -9.95
N ILE A 10 11.87 -18.12 -10.04
CA ILE A 10 10.78 -17.34 -9.44
C ILE A 10 9.43 -17.60 -10.11
N ALA A 11 9.41 -17.91 -11.41
CA ALA A 11 8.19 -18.24 -12.16
C ALA A 11 7.46 -19.48 -11.61
N LYS A 12 8.18 -20.39 -10.95
CA LYS A 12 7.63 -21.62 -10.36
C LYS A 12 7.09 -21.44 -8.95
N ILE A 13 7.33 -20.28 -8.31
CA ILE A 13 6.96 -20.06 -6.91
C ILE A 13 5.43 -19.89 -6.80
N PRO A 14 4.75 -20.73 -5.99
CA PRO A 14 3.29 -20.69 -5.90
C PRO A 14 2.78 -19.63 -4.91
N ASN A 15 3.58 -19.31 -3.88
CA ASN A 15 3.16 -18.45 -2.77
C ASN A 15 4.34 -17.61 -2.23
N GLY A 16 4.00 -16.42 -1.73
CA GLY A 16 4.97 -15.46 -1.20
C GLY A 16 5.67 -14.66 -2.28
N PHE A 17 6.52 -13.74 -1.85
CA PHE A 17 7.20 -12.76 -2.72
C PHE A 17 8.69 -12.57 -2.37
N LYS A 18 9.17 -13.17 -1.28
CA LYS A 18 10.52 -12.94 -0.75
C LYS A 18 11.65 -13.26 -1.74
N PRO A 19 11.56 -14.32 -2.57
CA PRO A 19 12.59 -14.55 -3.59
C PRO A 19 12.65 -13.44 -4.65
N MET A 20 11.51 -12.90 -5.09
CA MET A 20 11.46 -11.77 -6.02
C MET A 20 12.05 -10.50 -5.40
N GLU A 21 11.71 -10.21 -4.14
CA GLU A 21 12.25 -9.06 -3.39
C GLU A 21 13.78 -9.15 -3.26
N ARG A 22 14.31 -10.32 -2.85
CA ARG A 22 15.76 -10.53 -2.71
C ARG A 22 16.50 -10.42 -4.04
N LEU A 23 15.88 -10.89 -5.12
CA LEU A 23 16.44 -10.74 -6.46
C LEU A 23 16.49 -9.26 -6.87
N ALA A 24 15.45 -8.48 -6.55
CA ALA A 24 15.43 -7.05 -6.83
C ALA A 24 16.54 -6.32 -6.07
N ASP A 25 16.71 -6.62 -4.78
CA ASP A 25 17.81 -6.09 -3.95
C ASP A 25 19.20 -6.45 -4.49
N SER A 26 19.33 -7.64 -5.10
CA SER A 26 20.58 -8.11 -5.71
C SER A 26 20.91 -7.36 -7.00
N LEU A 27 19.90 -7.12 -7.86
CA LEU A 27 20.09 -6.38 -9.11
C LEU A 27 20.35 -4.89 -8.88
N GLU A 28 19.65 -4.26 -7.93
CA GLU A 28 19.84 -2.85 -7.56
C GLU A 28 21.32 -2.54 -7.21
N LYS A 29 22.05 -3.50 -6.64
CA LYS A 29 23.47 -3.35 -6.28
C LYS A 29 24.44 -3.56 -7.43
N LYS A 30 23.98 -4.17 -8.53
CA LYS A 30 24.83 -4.63 -9.65
C LYS A 30 24.64 -3.80 -10.91
N LEU A 31 23.45 -3.23 -11.09
CA LEU A 31 23.05 -2.52 -12.28
C LEU A 31 22.99 -1.01 -12.01
N THR A 32 23.21 -0.22 -13.05
CA THR A 32 22.90 1.21 -13.04
C THR A 32 21.38 1.41 -12.97
N GLU A 33 20.94 2.60 -12.54
CA GLU A 33 19.51 2.94 -12.49
C GLU A 33 18.84 2.79 -13.87
N LYS A 34 19.55 3.13 -14.94
CA LYS A 34 19.03 3.00 -16.31
C LYS A 34 18.85 1.55 -16.74
N GLU A 35 19.84 0.69 -16.46
CA GLU A 35 19.73 -0.74 -16.75
C GLU A 35 18.61 -1.39 -15.93
N LEU A 36 18.47 -1.00 -14.65
CA LEU A 36 17.42 -1.51 -13.78
C LEU A 36 16.03 -1.12 -14.30
N GLU A 37 15.87 0.12 -14.77
CA GLU A 37 14.66 0.63 -15.40
C GLU A 37 14.31 -0.18 -16.65
N ASP A 38 15.26 -0.35 -17.58
CA ASP A 38 15.04 -1.07 -18.84
C ASP A 38 14.64 -2.53 -18.59
N VAL A 39 15.27 -3.18 -17.60
CA VAL A 39 14.92 -4.53 -17.15
C VAL A 39 13.51 -4.56 -16.56
N ALA A 40 13.17 -3.62 -15.68
CA ALA A 40 11.85 -3.57 -15.03
C ALA A 40 10.72 -3.44 -16.04
N PHE A 41 10.83 -2.47 -16.98
CA PHE A 41 9.83 -2.28 -18.03
C PHE A 41 9.69 -3.49 -18.94
N LYS A 42 10.81 -4.11 -19.34
CA LYS A 42 10.78 -5.32 -20.17
C LYS A 42 10.08 -6.48 -19.46
N LEU A 43 10.42 -6.73 -18.19
CA LEU A 43 9.87 -7.85 -17.43
C LEU A 43 8.39 -7.67 -17.06
N TYR A 44 7.94 -6.44 -16.88
CA TYR A 44 6.53 -6.16 -16.57
C TYR A 44 5.57 -6.58 -17.70
N LEU A 45 6.06 -6.68 -18.94
CA LEU A 45 5.27 -7.16 -20.10
C LEU A 45 5.05 -8.68 -20.11
N SER A 46 5.55 -9.40 -19.11
CA SER A 46 5.42 -10.86 -19.02
C SER A 46 4.00 -11.32 -18.69
N GLU A 47 3.53 -12.36 -19.37
CA GLU A 47 2.29 -13.08 -19.02
C GLU A 47 2.39 -13.78 -17.64
N ILE A 48 3.61 -14.07 -17.16
CA ILE A 48 3.86 -14.70 -15.86
C ILE A 48 3.80 -13.66 -14.76
N TYR A 49 2.76 -13.73 -13.91
CA TYR A 49 2.53 -12.75 -12.84
C TYR A 49 3.68 -12.67 -11.83
N GLN A 50 4.41 -13.77 -11.56
CA GLN A 50 5.58 -13.75 -10.67
C GLN A 50 6.72 -12.88 -11.23
N ILE A 51 6.90 -12.88 -12.56
CA ILE A 51 7.88 -12.01 -13.22
C ILE A 51 7.40 -10.56 -13.16
N ARG A 52 6.09 -10.31 -13.32
CA ARG A 52 5.53 -8.96 -13.12
C ARG A 52 5.70 -8.48 -11.68
N MET A 53 5.43 -9.32 -10.67
CA MET A 53 5.70 -9.00 -9.26
C MET A 53 7.16 -8.59 -9.04
N PHE A 54 8.10 -9.33 -9.63
CA PHE A 54 9.51 -8.98 -9.59
C PHE A 54 9.79 -7.61 -10.24
N ALA A 55 9.22 -7.34 -11.42
CA ALA A 55 9.33 -6.03 -12.06
C ALA A 55 8.78 -4.89 -11.17
N VAL A 56 7.68 -5.10 -10.44
CA VAL A 56 7.13 -4.09 -9.52
C VAL A 56 8.06 -3.80 -8.35
N PHE A 57 8.79 -4.80 -7.84
CA PHE A 57 9.84 -4.53 -6.85
C PHE A 57 10.94 -3.62 -7.41
N LEU A 58 11.37 -3.85 -8.65
CA LEU A 58 12.37 -2.99 -9.32
C LEU A 58 11.83 -1.57 -9.51
N PHE A 59 10.58 -1.40 -9.92
CA PHE A 59 9.95 -0.08 -9.98
C PHE A 59 9.93 0.61 -8.61
N GLY A 60 9.65 -0.13 -7.53
CA GLY A 60 9.70 0.39 -6.17
C GLY A 60 11.08 0.95 -5.78
N LYS A 61 12.18 0.38 -6.29
CA LYS A 61 13.55 0.89 -6.08
C LYS A 61 13.84 2.19 -6.81
N LEU A 62 13.18 2.41 -7.94
CA LEU A 62 13.43 3.54 -8.83
C LEU A 62 12.48 4.72 -8.57
N ALA A 63 11.28 4.47 -8.04
CA ALA A 63 10.18 5.43 -7.95
C ALA A 63 10.54 6.73 -7.19
N ALA A 64 11.46 6.67 -6.22
CA ALA A 64 11.89 7.83 -5.45
C ALA A 64 12.76 8.82 -6.26
N LYS A 65 13.42 8.34 -7.31
CA LYS A 65 14.38 9.10 -8.13
C LYS A 65 13.86 9.36 -9.55
N ASN A 66 12.81 8.65 -9.96
CA ASN A 66 12.25 8.72 -11.30
C ASN A 66 10.72 8.85 -11.22
N SER A 67 10.22 10.06 -11.52
CA SER A 67 8.80 10.37 -11.52
C SER A 67 8.00 9.61 -12.58
N ASP A 68 8.62 9.23 -13.69
CA ASP A 68 7.95 8.47 -14.75
C ASP A 68 7.67 7.05 -14.28
N VAL A 69 8.59 6.43 -13.54
CA VAL A 69 8.38 5.13 -12.90
C VAL A 69 7.27 5.20 -11.84
N LEU A 70 7.26 6.24 -11.01
CA LEU A 70 6.19 6.44 -10.02
C LEU A 70 4.82 6.62 -10.71
N ASN A 71 4.78 7.39 -11.80
CA ASN A 71 3.56 7.57 -12.59
C ASN A 71 3.13 6.28 -13.28
N PHE A 72 4.07 5.45 -13.74
CA PHE A 72 3.76 4.14 -14.31
C PHE A 72 3.16 3.19 -13.26
N LEU A 73 3.71 3.17 -12.03
CA LEU A 73 3.12 2.42 -10.91
C LEU A 73 1.67 2.87 -10.65
N LYS A 74 1.43 4.19 -10.59
CA LYS A 74 0.13 4.81 -10.34
C LYS A 74 -0.91 4.52 -11.43
N ASN A 75 -0.53 4.68 -12.69
CA ASN A 75 -1.46 4.74 -13.83
C ASN A 75 -1.62 3.41 -14.57
N ASN A 76 -0.61 2.52 -14.49
CA ASN A 76 -0.54 1.29 -15.28
C ASN A 76 -0.47 0.06 -14.38
N VAL A 77 0.49 0.00 -13.45
CA VAL A 77 0.70 -1.20 -12.62
C VAL A 77 -0.44 -1.43 -11.62
N SER A 78 -1.03 -0.36 -11.10
CA SER A 78 -2.25 -0.41 -10.29
C SER A 78 -3.45 -1.05 -11.02
N LYS A 79 -3.37 -1.26 -12.33
CA LYS A 79 -4.41 -1.91 -13.14
C LYS A 79 -4.10 -3.36 -13.50
N ASP A 80 -2.98 -3.92 -13.02
CA ASP A 80 -2.67 -5.35 -13.16
C ASP A 80 -3.83 -6.20 -12.63
N ASP A 81 -4.19 -7.23 -13.38
CA ASP A 81 -5.31 -8.11 -13.10
C ASP A 81 -5.02 -9.08 -11.95
N ASN A 82 -3.75 -9.28 -11.62
CA ASN A 82 -3.32 -10.22 -10.60
C ASN A 82 -3.25 -9.55 -9.22
N TRP A 83 -4.06 -10.05 -8.29
CA TRP A 83 -4.10 -9.54 -6.92
C TRP A 83 -2.74 -9.60 -6.19
N ARG A 84 -1.86 -10.57 -6.51
CA ARG A 84 -0.53 -10.64 -5.90
C ARG A 84 0.38 -9.53 -6.40
N VAL A 85 0.25 -9.13 -7.66
CA VAL A 85 0.95 -7.95 -8.20
C VAL A 85 0.46 -6.69 -7.48
N GLN A 86 -0.86 -6.56 -7.25
CA GLN A 86 -1.43 -5.44 -6.49
C GLN A 86 -0.93 -5.34 -5.05
N GLU A 87 -0.59 -6.46 -4.40
CA GLU A 87 0.10 -6.41 -3.09
C GLU A 87 1.49 -5.79 -3.21
N ILE A 88 2.23 -6.12 -4.28
CA ILE A 88 3.58 -5.56 -4.49
C ILE A 88 3.52 -4.08 -4.86
N VAL A 89 2.46 -3.60 -5.52
CA VAL A 89 2.27 -2.16 -5.77
C VAL A 89 2.20 -1.39 -4.43
N GLY A 90 1.49 -1.91 -3.44
CA GLY A 90 1.46 -1.31 -2.09
C GLY A 90 2.83 -1.29 -1.44
N MET A 91 3.63 -2.36 -1.58
CA MET A 91 5.00 -2.43 -1.07
C MET A 91 5.95 -1.47 -1.80
N ALA A 92 5.82 -1.34 -3.12
CA ALA A 92 6.59 -0.40 -3.93
C ALA A 92 6.27 1.05 -3.53
N PHE A 93 5.00 1.35 -3.27
CA PHE A 93 4.58 2.66 -2.78
C PHE A 93 5.07 2.96 -1.36
N ASP A 94 5.06 1.97 -0.45
CA ASP A 94 5.66 2.12 0.89
C ASP A 94 7.18 2.36 0.79
N ASN A 95 7.87 1.66 -0.12
CA ASN A 95 9.30 1.89 -0.37
C ASN A 95 9.55 3.31 -0.90
N PHE A 96 8.75 3.79 -1.86
CA PHE A 96 8.81 5.18 -2.32
C PHE A 96 8.71 6.16 -1.14
N CYS A 97 7.68 6.03 -0.29
CA CYS A 97 7.48 6.89 0.87
C CYS A 97 8.66 6.83 1.86
N LYS A 98 9.22 5.63 2.05
CA LYS A 98 10.37 5.42 2.92
C LYS A 98 11.62 6.14 2.40
N GLU A 99 11.89 6.08 1.10
CA GLU A 99 13.10 6.65 0.50
C GLU A 99 13.07 8.18 0.47
N ILE A 100 11.91 8.79 0.19
CA ILE A 100 11.81 10.27 0.17
C ILE A 100 11.48 10.88 1.54
N GLY A 101 11.00 10.07 2.48
CA GLY A 101 10.45 10.52 3.76
C GLY A 101 8.92 10.59 3.74
N TYR A 102 8.28 10.05 4.79
CA TYR A 102 6.81 9.93 4.84
C TYR A 102 6.09 11.28 4.96
N GLU A 103 6.75 12.31 5.53
CA GLU A 103 6.22 13.67 5.59
C GLU A 103 6.29 14.34 4.21
N GLU A 104 7.42 14.18 3.53
CA GLU A 104 7.66 14.66 2.17
C GLU A 104 6.72 13.96 1.16
N ALA A 105 6.36 12.71 1.41
CA ALA A 105 5.45 11.93 0.59
C ALA A 105 3.96 12.31 0.75
N LEU A 106 3.59 13.21 1.67
CA LEU A 106 2.19 13.50 1.99
C LEU A 106 1.35 13.94 0.77
N GLU A 107 1.92 14.76 -0.11
CA GLU A 107 1.19 15.22 -1.30
C GLU A 107 0.94 14.05 -2.28
N THR A 108 1.93 13.19 -2.50
CA THR A 108 1.76 11.99 -3.33
C THR A 108 0.79 11.00 -2.69
N ILE A 109 0.82 10.83 -1.36
CA ILE A 109 -0.13 10.01 -0.61
C ILE A 109 -1.56 10.52 -0.84
N LYS A 110 -1.80 11.82 -0.67
CA LYS A 110 -3.12 12.43 -0.91
C LYS A 110 -3.55 12.27 -2.36
N GLU A 111 -2.64 12.48 -3.32
CA GLU A 111 -2.93 12.33 -4.74
C GLU A 111 -3.41 10.90 -5.05
N TRP A 112 -2.65 9.89 -4.61
CA TRP A 112 -2.99 8.49 -4.88
C TRP A 112 -4.27 8.04 -4.15
N LEU A 113 -4.53 8.55 -2.94
CA LEU A 113 -5.77 8.30 -2.21
C LEU A 113 -7.00 8.92 -2.88
N ASN A 114 -6.83 9.94 -3.72
CA ASN A 114 -7.91 10.57 -4.49
C ASN A 114 -7.92 10.13 -5.97
N PHE A 115 -7.07 9.17 -6.34
CA PHE A 115 -6.98 8.72 -7.73
C PHE A 115 -8.21 7.93 -8.15
N ASP A 116 -8.58 8.02 -9.43
CA ASP A 116 -9.81 7.43 -9.99
C ASP A 116 -9.86 5.90 -9.83
N HIS A 117 -8.73 5.23 -10.04
CA HIS A 117 -8.67 3.77 -9.97
C HIS A 117 -8.58 3.26 -8.52
N TYR A 118 -9.50 2.35 -8.16
CA TYR A 118 -9.64 1.86 -6.79
C TYR A 118 -8.41 1.09 -6.27
N ASN A 119 -7.69 0.37 -7.14
CA ASN A 119 -6.45 -0.31 -6.72
C ASN A 119 -5.34 0.67 -6.37
N THR A 120 -5.28 1.85 -7.00
CA THR A 120 -4.31 2.90 -6.64
C THR A 120 -4.57 3.40 -5.22
N ARG A 121 -5.83 3.72 -4.90
CA ARG A 121 -6.23 4.13 -3.55
C ARG A 121 -5.98 3.01 -2.52
N ARG A 122 -6.25 1.75 -2.91
CA ARG A 122 -6.00 0.58 -2.06
C ARG A 122 -4.50 0.37 -1.81
N ALA A 123 -3.65 0.54 -2.82
CA ALA A 123 -2.20 0.37 -2.68
C ALA A 123 -1.64 1.26 -1.57
N VAL A 124 -2.13 2.50 -1.47
CA VAL A 124 -1.74 3.41 -0.38
C VAL A 124 -2.31 2.98 0.97
N SER A 125 -3.64 2.79 1.06
CA SER A 125 -4.30 2.45 2.32
C SER A 125 -3.80 1.14 2.92
N GLU A 126 -3.45 0.16 2.09
CA GLU A 126 -2.89 -1.11 2.52
C GLU A 126 -1.36 -1.07 2.70
N GLY A 127 -0.63 -0.52 1.75
CA GLY A 127 0.84 -0.60 1.69
C GLY A 127 1.52 0.03 2.90
N LEU A 128 0.95 1.11 3.43
CA LEU A 128 1.50 1.81 4.60
C LEU A 128 1.11 1.13 5.93
N ARG A 129 0.31 0.05 5.94
CA ARG A 129 -0.09 -0.61 7.19
C ARG A 129 1.12 -1.24 7.90
N ILE A 130 1.22 -1.18 9.23
CA ILE A 130 0.46 -0.31 10.15
C ILE A 130 0.98 1.13 10.00
N TRP A 131 0.09 2.08 9.67
CA TRP A 131 0.47 3.46 9.35
C TRP A 131 1.24 4.14 10.48
N THR A 132 0.77 3.99 11.72
CA THR A 132 1.38 4.59 12.91
C THR A 132 2.67 3.89 13.39
N ASN A 133 3.19 2.93 12.61
CA ASN A 133 4.55 2.42 12.77
C ASN A 133 5.55 3.09 11.82
N ARG A 134 5.07 3.84 10.82
CA ARG A 134 5.94 4.58 9.90
C ARG A 134 6.42 5.89 10.54
N PRO A 135 7.63 6.37 10.19
CA PRO A 135 8.06 7.74 10.50
C PRO A 135 6.99 8.77 10.14
N TYR A 136 7.03 9.94 10.79
CA TYR A 136 5.99 10.97 10.76
C TYR A 136 4.64 10.53 11.36
N PHE A 137 4.00 9.48 10.85
CA PHE A 137 2.68 9.01 11.34
C PHE A 137 2.72 8.42 12.75
N LYS A 138 3.87 7.90 13.19
CA LYS A 138 4.07 7.46 14.58
C LYS A 138 3.87 8.59 15.58
N ASP A 139 4.37 9.78 15.24
CA ASP A 139 4.33 10.97 16.09
C ASP A 139 3.08 11.82 15.79
N ASN A 140 2.50 11.66 14.59
CA ASN A 140 1.30 12.35 14.11
C ASN A 140 0.16 11.36 13.75
N PRO A 141 -0.37 10.58 14.70
CA PRO A 141 -1.39 9.57 14.41
C PRO A 141 -2.69 10.15 13.84
N ASP A 142 -3.03 11.40 14.19
CA ASP A 142 -4.23 12.08 13.67
C ASP A 142 -4.14 12.31 12.16
N SER A 143 -2.94 12.59 11.62
CA SER A 143 -2.73 12.72 10.17
C SER A 143 -3.03 11.41 9.44
N ALA A 144 -2.60 10.26 9.99
CA ALA A 144 -2.89 8.96 9.42
C ALA A 144 -4.39 8.65 9.45
N ILE A 145 -5.05 8.94 10.59
CA ILE A 145 -6.49 8.73 10.77
C ILE A 145 -7.27 9.58 9.76
N HIS A 146 -6.96 10.87 9.63
CA HIS A 146 -7.66 11.77 8.71
C HIS A 146 -7.53 11.33 7.24
N LEU A 147 -6.31 10.97 6.80
CA LEU A 147 -6.08 10.46 5.45
C LEU A 147 -6.87 9.17 5.19
N LEU A 148 -6.84 8.20 6.10
CA LEU A 148 -7.59 6.95 5.94
C LEU A 148 -9.10 7.17 5.95
N SER A 149 -9.60 8.03 6.84
CA SER A 149 -11.03 8.36 6.96
C SER A 149 -11.61 9.07 5.76
N SER A 150 -10.78 9.70 4.91
CA SER A 150 -11.25 10.23 3.62
C SER A 150 -11.87 9.14 2.73
N LEU A 151 -11.46 7.89 2.90
CA LEU A 151 -11.95 6.73 2.15
C LEU A 151 -13.22 6.09 2.74
N ARG A 152 -13.80 6.64 3.82
CA ARG A 152 -14.92 6.01 4.54
C ARG A 152 -16.18 5.80 3.69
N ASN A 153 -16.34 6.60 2.64
CA ASN A 153 -17.46 6.53 1.69
C ASN A 153 -17.04 6.10 0.27
N ASP A 154 -15.81 5.57 0.12
CA ASP A 154 -15.31 5.07 -1.16
C ASP A 154 -16.30 4.10 -1.83
N ASP A 155 -16.46 4.17 -3.15
CA ASP A 155 -17.37 3.28 -3.88
C ASP A 155 -16.90 1.82 -3.89
N SER A 156 -15.59 1.59 -3.84
CA SER A 156 -15.01 0.24 -3.83
C SER A 156 -15.04 -0.37 -2.43
N GLU A 157 -15.75 -1.50 -2.28
CA GLU A 157 -15.72 -2.28 -1.04
C GLU A 157 -14.29 -2.74 -0.68
N TYR A 158 -13.47 -3.00 -1.70
CA TYR A 158 -12.08 -3.41 -1.50
C TYR A 158 -11.25 -2.32 -0.80
N VAL A 159 -11.43 -1.06 -1.22
CA VAL A 159 -10.79 0.10 -0.57
C VAL A 159 -11.35 0.30 0.84
N ARG A 160 -12.68 0.24 1.02
CA ARG A 160 -13.32 0.37 2.35
C ARG A 160 -12.81 -0.69 3.34
N LYS A 161 -12.61 -1.94 2.90
CA LYS A 161 -12.02 -3.02 3.72
C LYS A 161 -10.59 -2.68 4.16
N SER A 162 -9.76 -2.16 3.26
CA SER A 162 -8.39 -1.76 3.61
C SER A 162 -8.38 -0.58 4.60
N CYS A 163 -9.18 0.46 4.34
CA CYS A 163 -9.40 1.59 5.25
C CYS A 163 -9.78 1.11 6.67
N GLY A 164 -10.81 0.26 6.78
CA GLY A 164 -11.24 -0.26 8.08
C GLY A 164 -10.19 -1.11 8.79
N ASN A 165 -9.42 -1.91 8.06
CA ASN A 165 -8.32 -2.68 8.64
C ASN A 165 -7.17 -1.78 9.11
N ALA A 166 -6.82 -0.73 8.35
CA ALA A 166 -5.80 0.23 8.73
C ALA A 166 -6.20 1.01 9.99
N LEU A 167 -7.42 1.54 10.05
CA LEU A 167 -7.97 2.22 11.23
C LEU A 167 -8.06 1.27 12.44
N ARG A 168 -8.41 -0.01 12.23
CA ARG A 168 -8.37 -1.04 13.29
C ARG A 168 -6.97 -1.29 13.81
N ASP A 169 -5.96 -1.28 12.95
CA ASP A 169 -4.57 -1.45 13.38
C ASP A 169 -4.13 -0.26 14.25
N ILE A 170 -4.52 0.96 13.89
CA ILE A 170 -4.29 2.18 14.70
C ILE A 170 -5.03 2.10 16.04
N SER A 171 -6.27 1.61 16.07
CA SER A 171 -7.10 1.55 17.29
C SER A 171 -6.53 0.66 18.40
N LYS A 172 -5.62 -0.27 18.07
CA LYS A 172 -4.91 -1.08 19.07
C LYS A 172 -4.03 -0.22 19.97
N LYS A 173 -3.44 0.86 19.44
CA LYS A 173 -2.55 1.78 20.16
C LYS A 173 -3.23 3.10 20.53
N TYR A 174 -4.12 3.61 19.67
CA TYR A 174 -4.79 4.90 19.85
C TYR A 174 -6.33 4.76 19.82
N PRO A 175 -6.94 4.00 20.74
CA PRO A 175 -8.38 3.73 20.72
C PRO A 175 -9.22 5.02 20.83
N GLU A 176 -8.86 5.94 21.73
CA GLU A 176 -9.62 7.18 21.94
C GLU A 176 -9.68 8.06 20.69
N LYS A 177 -8.56 8.18 19.97
CA LYS A 177 -8.51 8.96 18.71
C LYS A 177 -9.43 8.36 17.64
N ILE A 178 -9.51 7.04 17.58
CA ILE A 178 -10.42 6.35 16.67
C ILE A 178 -11.88 6.53 17.09
N LEU A 179 -12.21 6.55 18.39
CA LEU A 179 -13.58 6.84 18.85
C LEU A 179 -14.00 8.27 18.52
N VAL A 180 -13.11 9.25 18.72
CA VAL A 180 -13.36 10.64 18.33
C VAL A 180 -13.65 10.72 16.84
N GLU A 181 -12.81 10.11 16.00
CA GLU A 181 -13.03 10.08 14.55
C GLU A 181 -14.37 9.43 14.18
N LEU A 182 -14.68 8.25 14.73
CA LEU A 182 -15.95 7.56 14.47
C LEU A 182 -17.18 8.37 14.90
N SER A 183 -17.06 9.20 15.94
CA SER A 183 -18.16 10.08 16.39
C SER A 183 -18.52 11.17 15.39
N LEU A 184 -17.62 11.48 14.44
CA LEU A 184 -17.86 12.46 13.38
C LEU A 184 -18.59 11.87 12.17
N TRP A 185 -18.68 10.53 12.09
CA TRP A 185 -19.30 9.84 10.96
C TRP A 185 -20.83 9.93 11.04
N GLN A 186 -21.49 9.96 9.88
CA GLN A 186 -22.93 10.23 9.78
C GLN A 186 -23.76 8.94 9.76
N GLY A 187 -23.11 7.77 9.78
CA GLY A 187 -23.78 6.48 9.82
C GLY A 187 -24.30 6.02 8.45
N SER A 188 -23.63 6.43 7.36
CA SER A 188 -23.96 5.89 6.03
C SER A 188 -23.79 4.35 5.99
N GLN A 189 -24.44 3.66 5.06
CA GLN A 189 -24.27 2.20 4.94
C GLN A 189 -22.81 1.79 4.72
N LYS A 190 -22.04 2.61 3.98
CA LYS A 190 -20.61 2.42 3.74
C LYS A 190 -19.79 2.64 5.02
N GLU A 191 -20.10 3.69 5.78
CA GLU A 191 -19.46 3.98 7.07
C GLU A 191 -19.71 2.85 8.09
N LEU A 192 -20.96 2.41 8.23
CA LEU A 192 -21.34 1.31 9.13
C LEU A 192 -20.65 -0.01 8.76
N GLN A 193 -20.35 -0.25 7.49
CA GLN A 193 -19.57 -1.42 7.06
C GLN A 193 -18.14 -1.37 7.63
N ILE A 194 -17.50 -0.21 7.55
CA ILE A 194 -16.13 0.00 7.99
C ILE A 194 -16.05 -0.02 9.52
N GLU A 195 -16.98 0.67 10.18
CA GLU A 195 -17.08 0.73 11.64
C GLU A 195 -17.16 -0.68 12.26
N LYS A 196 -17.98 -1.57 11.68
CA LYS A 196 -18.06 -2.99 12.11
C LYS A 196 -16.71 -3.70 12.04
N SER A 197 -15.85 -3.36 11.08
CA SER A 197 -14.50 -3.93 10.98
C SER A 197 -13.59 -3.38 12.09
N ILE A 198 -13.64 -2.07 12.32
CA ILE A 198 -12.83 -1.37 13.34
C ILE A 198 -13.17 -1.86 14.74
N LEU A 199 -14.47 -2.02 15.05
CA LEU A 199 -14.99 -2.47 16.35
C LEU A 199 -14.74 -3.96 16.64
N LYS A 200 -14.12 -4.72 15.73
CA LYS A 200 -13.59 -6.06 16.07
C LYS A 200 -12.47 -6.00 17.11
N ASN A 201 -11.88 -4.83 17.35
CA ASN A 201 -11.00 -4.61 18.49
C ASN A 201 -11.83 -4.52 19.78
N LYS A 202 -11.76 -5.57 20.62
CA LYS A 202 -12.54 -5.69 21.86
C LYS A 202 -12.37 -4.48 22.79
N LYS A 203 -11.13 -3.99 22.96
CA LYS A 203 -10.84 -2.81 23.81
C LYS A 203 -11.62 -1.58 23.36
N LEU A 204 -11.73 -1.38 22.05
CA LEU A 204 -12.46 -0.26 21.45
C LEU A 204 -13.97 -0.43 21.61
N LEU A 205 -14.46 -1.67 21.45
CA LEU A 205 -15.88 -2.01 21.64
C LEU A 205 -16.34 -1.80 23.08
N ASP A 206 -15.47 -2.05 24.06
CA ASP A 206 -15.82 -1.84 25.47
C ASP A 206 -15.88 -0.34 25.80
N LEU A 207 -14.94 0.46 25.28
CA LEU A 207 -14.94 1.92 25.45
C LEU A 207 -16.15 2.59 24.77
N SER A 208 -16.56 2.13 23.58
CA SER A 208 -17.71 2.72 22.87
C SER A 208 -19.05 2.47 23.56
N LYS A 209 -19.16 1.49 24.45
CA LYS A 209 -20.35 1.23 25.27
C LYS A 209 -20.44 2.11 26.52
N ILE A 210 -19.32 2.67 26.98
CA ILE A 210 -19.27 3.56 28.15
C ILE A 210 -19.74 4.98 27.78
N HIS A 211 -19.63 5.35 26.51
CA HIS A 211 -19.96 6.68 25.98
C HIS A 211 -21.30 6.75 25.21
N LYS A 212 -22.14 5.70 25.30
CA LYS A 212 -23.53 5.71 24.83
C LYS A 212 -24.48 5.81 26.02
#